data_AF-A0A1H7ZN44-F1
#
_entry.id   AF-A0A1H7ZN44-F1
#
_cell.length_a   1.000
_cell.length_b   1.000
_cell.length_c   1.000
_cell.angle_alpha   90.00
_cell.angle_beta   90.00
_cell.angle_gamma   90.00
#
_symmetry.space_group_name_H-M   'P 1'
#
loop_
_entity.id
_entity.type
_entity.pdbx_description
1 polymer ?
#
loop_
_entity_poly.entity_id
_entity_poly.type
_entity_poly.pdbx_seq_one_letter_code
_entity_poly.pdbx_strand_id
1 'polypeptide(L)'
;MPRLEARLSELLCARNGLSAGLAPEVVSDSDRSVLLLTPALLHGLVRRAGAIYLSGALSQIVLANDVRALDKALGPGVFARAMARRDLGDPANAPTPSAVSELVEQIDRAGWSCLLAWAAQLPTEIGARLRLRMPGQVLPLDAITPDLGRSIIEAAHRAEAA
;
A
#
# COMPACT_ATOMS: atom_id res chain seq x y z
N MET A 1 14.13 17.40 -24.67
CA MET A 1 14.81 16.78 -25.82
C MET A 1 14.10 15.47 -26.18
N PRO A 2 13.16 15.49 -27.14
CA PRO A 2 12.22 14.39 -27.37
C PRO A 2 12.90 13.07 -27.78
N ARG A 3 14.08 13.12 -28.43
CA ARG A 3 14.85 11.92 -28.80
C ARG A 3 15.44 11.16 -27.60
N LEU A 4 15.84 11.87 -26.54
CA LEU A 4 16.39 11.24 -25.34
C LEU A 4 15.28 10.58 -24.53
N GLU A 5 14.15 11.26 -24.40
CA GLU A 5 12.97 10.78 -23.67
C GLU A 5 12.40 9.50 -24.28
N ALA A 6 12.22 9.47 -25.61
CA ALA A 6 11.75 8.28 -26.31
C ALA A 6 12.71 7.09 -26.11
N ARG A 7 14.01 7.33 -26.32
CA ARG A 7 15.04 6.28 -26.19
C ARG A 7 15.19 5.78 -24.74
N LEU A 8 15.05 6.67 -23.75
CA LEU A 8 15.08 6.28 -22.33
C LEU A 8 13.84 5.45 -21.98
N SER A 9 12.67 5.84 -22.47
CA SER A 9 11.42 5.12 -22.25
C SER A 9 11.49 3.71 -22.85
N GLU A 10 12.02 3.56 -24.07
CA GLU A 10 12.26 2.25 -24.70
C GLU A 10 13.21 1.39 -23.87
N LEU A 11 14.33 1.95 -23.40
CA LEU A 11 15.30 1.22 -22.56
C LEU A 11 14.70 0.77 -21.23
N LEU A 12 13.92 1.64 -20.57
CA LEU A 12 13.22 1.30 -19.33
C LEU A 12 12.17 0.23 -19.56
N CYS A 13 11.43 0.29 -20.69
CA CYS A 13 10.47 -0.73 -21.05
C CYS A 13 11.14 -2.08 -21.29
N ALA A 14 12.18 -2.12 -22.13
CA ALA A 14 12.92 -3.34 -22.44
C ALA A 14 13.55 -3.98 -21.19
N ARG A 15 14.18 -3.16 -20.32
CA ARG A 15 14.81 -3.66 -19.08
C ARG A 15 13.81 -4.28 -18.11
N ASN A 16 12.58 -3.78 -18.08
CA ASN A 16 11.54 -4.22 -17.15
C ASN A 16 10.49 -5.14 -17.79
N GLY A 17 10.69 -5.56 -19.05
CA GLY A 17 9.74 -6.40 -19.78
C GLY A 17 8.37 -5.75 -19.99
N LEU A 18 8.32 -4.42 -20.14
CA LEU A 18 7.08 -3.67 -20.34
C LEU A 18 6.84 -3.41 -21.84
N SER A 19 5.59 -3.50 -22.28
CA SER A 19 5.20 -3.08 -23.64
C SER A 19 4.93 -1.57 -23.70
N ALA A 20 5.22 -0.89 -24.80
CA ALA A 20 5.07 0.57 -24.90
C ALA A 20 3.62 1.09 -24.85
N GLY A 21 2.62 0.23 -25.04
CA GLY A 21 1.20 0.60 -25.03
C GLY A 21 0.36 -0.38 -24.22
N LEU A 22 -0.50 0.16 -23.35
CA LEU A 22 -1.53 -0.59 -22.64
C LEU A 22 -2.88 -0.10 -23.16
N ALA A 23 -3.76 -1.02 -23.54
CA ALA A 23 -5.15 -0.67 -23.84
C ALA A 23 -5.82 -0.13 -22.56
N PRO A 24 -6.55 1.01 -22.62
CA PRO A 24 -7.19 1.58 -21.43
C PRO A 24 -8.25 0.65 -20.81
N GLU A 25 -8.89 -0.21 -21.59
CA GLU A 25 -10.07 -1.00 -21.17
C GLU A 25 -9.76 -2.16 -20.21
N VAL A 26 -8.49 -2.39 -19.86
CA VAL A 26 -8.07 -3.58 -19.11
C VAL A 26 -8.20 -3.40 -17.58
N VAL A 27 -8.53 -2.20 -17.10
CA VAL A 27 -8.52 -1.88 -15.65
C VAL A 27 -9.80 -1.18 -15.23
N SER A 28 -10.38 -1.65 -14.11
CA SER A 28 -11.53 -1.01 -13.47
C SER A 28 -11.23 0.44 -13.07
N ASP A 29 -12.26 1.28 -12.99
CA ASP A 29 -12.06 2.69 -12.58
C ASP A 29 -11.48 2.81 -11.16
N SER A 30 -11.84 1.89 -10.26
CA SER A 30 -11.31 1.82 -8.90
C SER A 30 -9.82 1.46 -8.89
N ASP A 31 -9.40 0.49 -9.70
CA ASP A 31 -7.97 0.14 -9.79
C ASP A 31 -7.19 1.28 -10.48
N ARG A 32 -7.79 1.94 -11.48
CA ARG A 32 -7.20 3.09 -12.17
C ARG A 32 -6.96 4.26 -11.22
N SER A 33 -7.91 4.59 -10.34
CA SER A 33 -7.75 5.72 -9.40
C SER A 33 -6.58 5.50 -8.44
N VAL A 34 -6.33 4.26 -8.02
CA VAL A 34 -5.15 3.88 -7.21
C VAL A 34 -3.86 3.98 -8.03
N LEU A 35 -3.84 3.48 -9.27
CA LEU A 35 -2.67 3.51 -10.15
C LEU A 35 -2.21 4.94 -10.50
N LEU A 36 -3.14 5.89 -10.55
CA LEU A 36 -2.89 7.29 -10.91
C LEU A 36 -2.51 8.19 -9.72
N LEU A 37 -2.49 7.66 -8.49
CA LEU A 37 -2.05 8.43 -7.33
C LEU A 37 -0.65 9.00 -7.53
N THR A 38 -0.38 10.18 -7.00
CA THR A 38 0.98 10.74 -6.93
C THR A 38 1.84 9.91 -5.95
N PRO A 39 3.18 10.05 -5.96
CA PRO A 39 4.04 9.34 -5.00
C PRO A 39 3.67 9.61 -3.53
N ALA A 40 3.32 10.85 -3.19
CA ALA A 40 2.92 11.23 -1.84
C ALA A 40 1.58 10.58 -1.43
N LEU A 41 0.58 10.59 -2.32
CA LEU A 41 -0.71 9.96 -2.06
C LEU A 41 -0.60 8.43 -2.00
N LEU A 42 0.25 7.83 -2.83
CA LEU A 42 0.54 6.39 -2.77
C LEU A 42 1.16 6.01 -1.43
N HIS A 43 2.09 6.82 -0.90
CA HIS A 43 2.68 6.57 0.40
C HIS A 43 1.65 6.71 1.54
N GLY A 44 0.76 7.71 1.46
CA GLY A 44 -0.37 7.83 2.39
C GLY A 44 -1.32 6.63 2.33
N LEU A 45 -1.63 6.13 1.14
CA LEU A 45 -2.43 4.92 0.92
C LEU A 45 -1.78 3.70 1.57
N VAL A 46 -0.49 3.47 1.31
CA VAL A 46 0.30 2.39 1.90
C VAL A 46 0.24 2.44 3.42
N ARG A 47 0.46 3.62 4.01
CA ARG A 47 0.42 3.78 5.47
C ARG A 47 -0.95 3.45 6.05
N ARG A 48 -2.04 3.89 5.42
CA ARG A 48 -3.41 3.53 5.83
C ARG A 48 -3.67 2.03 5.68
N ALA A 49 -3.25 1.43 4.57
CA ALA A 49 -3.40 -0.01 4.32
C ALA A 49 -2.68 -0.85 5.38
N GLY A 50 -1.45 -0.50 5.73
CA GLY A 50 -0.69 -1.16 6.77
C GLY A 50 -1.32 -1.01 8.16
N ALA A 51 -1.84 0.17 8.47
CA ALA A 51 -2.54 0.41 9.73
C ALA A 51 -3.82 -0.44 9.82
N ILE A 52 -4.57 -0.57 8.72
CA ILE A 52 -5.75 -1.46 8.64
C ILE A 52 -5.31 -2.92 8.85
N TYR A 53 -4.27 -3.40 8.15
CA TYR A 53 -3.81 -4.78 8.28
C TYR A 53 -3.39 -5.12 9.73
N LEU A 54 -2.65 -4.22 10.37
CA LEU A 54 -2.16 -4.42 11.75
C LEU A 54 -3.17 -4.02 12.83
N SER A 55 -4.34 -3.49 12.46
CA SER A 55 -5.33 -2.97 13.41
C SER A 55 -5.80 -4.01 14.44
N GLY A 56 -5.90 -5.27 14.06
CA GLY A 56 -6.26 -6.38 14.95
C GLY A 56 -5.30 -6.49 16.12
N ALA A 57 -4.00 -6.35 15.86
CA ALA A 57 -2.99 -6.40 16.90
C ALA A 57 -2.71 -5.06 17.58
N LEU A 58 -2.80 -3.95 16.84
CA LEU A 58 -2.76 -2.60 17.44
C LEU A 58 -3.83 -2.48 18.54
N SER A 59 -5.01 -3.06 18.34
CA SER A 59 -6.09 -3.05 19.34
C SER A 59 -5.70 -3.66 20.70
N GLN A 60 -4.68 -4.52 20.73
CA GLN A 60 -4.19 -5.17 21.94
C GLN A 60 -3.04 -4.42 22.63
N ILE A 61 -2.41 -3.46 21.94
CA ILE A 61 -1.10 -2.92 22.34
C ILE A 61 -1.17 -1.54 23.02
N VAL A 62 -2.27 -0.79 22.97
CA VAL A 62 -2.16 0.66 23.20
C VAL A 62 -2.70 1.17 24.54
N LEU A 63 -1.82 1.73 25.39
CA LEU A 63 -2.16 2.73 26.41
C LEU A 63 -2.51 4.06 25.72
N ALA A 64 -3.43 4.86 26.27
CA ALA A 64 -3.94 6.07 25.60
C ALA A 64 -2.87 7.11 25.15
N ASN A 65 -1.69 7.13 25.78
CA ASN A 65 -0.56 7.98 25.35
C ASN A 65 0.08 7.50 24.05
N ASP A 66 0.22 6.19 23.87
CA ASP A 66 0.83 5.60 22.68
C ASP A 66 -0.08 5.77 21.45
N VAL A 67 -1.40 5.80 21.65
CA VAL A 67 -2.38 6.08 20.56
C VAL A 67 -2.14 7.48 19.98
N ARG A 68 -1.98 8.50 20.83
CA ARG A 68 -1.79 9.88 20.39
C ARG A 68 -0.44 10.08 19.71
N ALA A 69 0.60 9.46 20.26
CA ALA A 69 1.94 9.51 19.66
C ALA A 69 1.94 8.84 18.28
N LEU A 70 1.28 7.68 18.17
CA LEU A 70 1.17 6.94 16.93
C LEU A 70 0.32 7.68 15.89
N ASP A 71 -0.85 8.21 16.25
CA ASP A 71 -1.68 8.97 15.30
C ASP A 71 -0.96 10.24 14.80
N LYS A 72 -0.20 10.92 15.67
CA LYS A 72 0.65 12.05 15.26
C LYS A 72 1.74 11.61 14.27
N ALA A 73 2.33 10.44 14.47
CA ALA A 73 3.38 9.92 13.61
C ALA A 73 2.85 9.39 12.26
N LEU A 74 1.68 8.75 12.27
CA LEU A 74 1.05 8.19 11.06
C LEU A 74 0.38 9.25 10.19
N GLY A 75 -0.05 10.34 10.82
CA GLY A 75 -0.90 11.36 10.21
C GLY A 75 -2.30 11.33 10.82
N PRO A 76 -2.95 12.51 10.91
CA PRO A 76 -4.16 12.68 11.70
C PRO A 76 -5.29 11.74 11.27
N GLY A 77 -5.84 11.01 12.23
CA GLY A 77 -6.99 10.12 12.06
C GLY A 77 -6.70 8.80 11.36
N VAL A 78 -5.44 8.50 11.01
CA VAL A 78 -5.08 7.21 10.39
C VAL A 78 -5.36 6.06 11.36
N PHE A 79 -5.02 6.22 12.64
CA PHE A 79 -5.26 5.18 13.63
C PHE A 79 -6.75 4.91 13.82
N ALA A 80 -7.55 5.96 14.00
CA ALA A 80 -9.00 5.83 14.19
C ALA A 80 -9.69 5.17 12.99
N ARG A 81 -9.33 5.56 11.76
CA ARG A 81 -9.87 4.95 10.53
C ARG A 81 -9.45 3.49 10.37
N ALA A 82 -8.22 3.14 10.75
CA ALA A 82 -7.77 1.75 10.75
C ALA A 82 -8.55 0.89 11.75
N MET A 83 -8.77 1.40 12.96
CA MET A 83 -9.55 0.71 13.99
C MET A 83 -11.01 0.46 13.59
N ALA A 84 -11.60 1.34 12.78
CA ALA A 84 -12.94 1.14 12.20
C ALA A 84 -13.01 0.01 11.16
N ARG A 85 -11.86 -0.51 10.70
CA ARG A 85 -11.72 -1.59 9.70
C ARG A 85 -10.99 -2.81 10.26
N ARG A 86 -11.05 -3.00 11.59
CA ARG A 86 -10.35 -4.10 12.28
C ARG A 86 -10.79 -5.49 11.87
N ASP A 87 -11.96 -5.61 11.24
CA ASP A 87 -12.49 -6.82 10.62
C ASP A 87 -11.61 -7.33 9.46
N LEU A 88 -10.84 -6.44 8.83
CA LEU A 88 -9.89 -6.76 7.77
C LEU A 88 -8.46 -6.99 8.30
N GLY A 89 -8.22 -6.73 9.58
CA GLY A 89 -6.89 -6.86 10.19
C GLY A 89 -6.59 -8.30 10.60
N ASP A 90 -5.30 -8.66 10.59
CA ASP A 90 -4.85 -9.96 11.10
C ASP A 90 -4.45 -9.84 12.58
N PRO A 91 -5.20 -10.48 13.51
CA PRO A 91 -4.86 -10.45 14.93
C PRO A 91 -3.60 -11.27 15.28
N ALA A 92 -3.16 -12.20 14.42
CA ALA A 92 -2.00 -13.04 14.69
C ALA A 92 -0.66 -12.36 14.38
N ASN A 93 -0.67 -11.33 13.53
CA ASN A 93 0.51 -10.56 13.15
C ASN A 93 0.70 -9.35 14.07
N ALA A 94 0.89 -9.62 15.37
CA ALA A 94 1.10 -8.55 16.31
C ALA A 94 2.45 -7.87 16.11
N PRO A 95 2.48 -6.53 15.93
CA PRO A 95 3.75 -5.84 15.96
C PRO A 95 4.36 -6.05 17.34
N THR A 96 5.63 -6.44 17.37
CA THR A 96 6.36 -6.62 18.62
C THR A 96 6.35 -5.30 19.39
N PRO A 97 6.29 -5.29 20.73
CA PRO A 97 6.42 -4.06 21.51
C PRO A 97 7.70 -3.33 21.10
N SER A 98 7.54 -2.15 20.51
CA SER A 98 8.59 -1.44 19.78
C SER A 98 8.38 0.07 19.93
N ALA A 99 9.44 0.85 19.73
CA ALA A 99 9.32 2.30 19.72
C ALA A 99 8.34 2.76 18.62
N VAL A 100 7.71 3.93 18.77
CA VAL A 100 6.72 4.43 17.78
C VAL A 100 7.29 4.47 16.36
N SER A 101 8.57 4.80 16.17
CA SER A 101 9.23 4.79 14.87
C SER A 101 9.28 3.40 14.22
N GLU A 102 9.62 2.37 14.99
CA GLU A 102 9.66 0.98 14.52
C GLU A 102 8.26 0.45 14.18
N LEU A 103 7.24 0.91 14.91
CA LEU A 103 5.86 0.60 14.60
C LEU A 103 5.40 1.24 13.29
N VAL A 104 5.81 2.48 13.01
CA VAL A 104 5.54 3.15 11.72
C VAL A 104 6.20 2.38 10.57
N GLU A 105 7.43 1.90 10.74
CA GLU A 105 8.11 1.10 9.71
C GLU A 105 7.42 -0.25 9.47
N GLN A 106 6.93 -0.91 10.52
CA GLN A 106 6.15 -2.15 10.41
C GLN A 106 4.83 -1.92 9.67
N ILE A 107 4.14 -0.81 9.99
CA ILE A 107 2.94 -0.38 9.28
C ILE A 107 3.23 -0.15 7.80
N ASP A 108 4.28 0.61 7.46
CA ASP A 108 4.62 0.86 6.06
C ASP A 108 4.94 -0.44 5.32
N ARG A 109 5.71 -1.34 5.93
CA ARG A 109 6.04 -2.65 5.35
C ARG A 109 4.79 -3.47 5.07
N ALA A 110 3.90 -3.59 6.06
CA ALA A 110 2.62 -4.27 5.90
C ALA A 110 1.76 -3.65 4.79
N GLY A 111 1.74 -2.32 4.70
CA GLY A 111 1.03 -1.59 3.66
C GLY A 111 1.58 -1.86 2.26
N TRP A 112 2.90 -1.92 2.11
CA TRP A 112 3.55 -2.27 0.84
C TRP A 112 3.23 -3.72 0.45
N SER A 113 3.20 -4.65 1.41
CA SER A 113 2.80 -6.04 1.16
C SER A 113 1.31 -6.14 0.75
N CYS A 114 0.41 -5.34 1.34
CA CYS A 114 -0.98 -5.23 0.89
C CYS A 114 -1.07 -4.74 -0.56
N LEU A 115 -0.32 -3.69 -0.90
CA LEU A 115 -0.28 -3.15 -2.26
C LEU A 115 0.29 -4.16 -3.25
N LEU A 116 1.31 -4.92 -2.85
CA LEU A 116 1.91 -5.98 -3.67
C LEU A 116 0.92 -7.13 -3.93
N ALA A 117 0.16 -7.54 -2.91
CA ALA A 117 -0.88 -8.56 -3.03
C ALA A 117 -2.03 -8.10 -3.94
N TRP A 118 -2.48 -6.85 -3.82
CA TRP A 118 -3.43 -6.25 -4.75
C TRP A 118 -2.87 -6.20 -6.19
N ALA A 119 -1.61 -5.80 -6.35
CA ALA A 119 -0.93 -5.72 -7.65
C ALA A 119 -0.83 -7.07 -8.38
N ALA A 120 -0.86 -8.18 -7.64
CA ALA A 120 -0.86 -9.53 -8.22
C ALA A 120 -2.17 -9.87 -8.94
N GLN A 121 -3.25 -9.12 -8.69
CA GLN A 121 -4.53 -9.26 -9.40
C GLN A 121 -4.63 -8.39 -10.65
N LEU A 122 -3.69 -7.46 -10.85
CA LEU A 122 -3.68 -6.61 -12.02
C LEU A 122 -3.09 -7.37 -13.22
N PRO A 123 -3.43 -6.97 -14.45
CA PRO A 123 -2.72 -7.44 -15.63
C PRO A 123 -1.21 -7.30 -15.44
N THR A 124 -0.45 -8.32 -15.86
CA THR A 124 0.99 -8.46 -15.56
C THR A 124 1.80 -7.19 -15.80
N GLU A 125 1.58 -6.53 -16.93
CA GLU A 125 2.30 -5.31 -17.28
C GLU A 125 1.98 -4.09 -16.40
N ILE A 126 0.77 -4.05 -15.84
CA ILE A 126 0.31 -2.97 -14.97
C ILE A 126 0.87 -3.18 -13.57
N GLY A 127 0.79 -4.41 -13.07
CA GLY A 127 1.46 -4.80 -11.83
C GLY A 127 2.97 -4.58 -11.90
N ALA A 128 3.61 -4.84 -13.05
CA ALA A 128 5.04 -4.59 -13.25
C ALA A 128 5.38 -3.09 -13.20
N ARG A 129 4.56 -2.22 -13.79
CA ARG A 129 4.73 -0.75 -13.70
C ARG A 129 4.54 -0.23 -12.28
N LEU A 130 3.55 -0.74 -11.55
CA LEU A 130 3.32 -0.35 -10.16
C LEU A 130 4.51 -0.73 -9.26
N ARG A 131 5.13 -1.89 -9.49
CA ARG A 131 6.33 -2.32 -8.75
C ARG A 131 7.51 -1.35 -8.88
N LEU A 132 7.61 -0.62 -10.00
CA LEU A 132 8.64 0.44 -10.15
C LEU A 132 8.43 1.62 -9.20
N ARG A 133 7.23 1.75 -8.60
CA ARG A 133 6.89 2.80 -7.65
C ARG A 133 7.09 2.38 -6.19
N MET A 134 7.38 1.09 -5.96
CA MET A 134 7.60 0.55 -4.62
C MET A 134 9.05 0.78 -4.19
N PRO A 135 9.33 0.93 -2.88
CA PRO A 135 10.69 0.83 -2.36
C PRO A 135 11.26 -0.55 -2.71
N GLY A 136 12.59 -0.66 -2.88
CA GLY A 136 13.30 -1.84 -3.38
C GLY A 136 12.69 -3.23 -3.10
N GLN A 137 13.27 -4.02 -2.18
CA GLN A 137 12.72 -5.33 -1.85
C GLN A 137 11.50 -5.17 -0.91
N VAL A 138 10.29 -5.04 -1.48
CA VAL A 138 9.05 -5.35 -0.76
C VAL A 138 8.90 -6.86 -0.74
N LEU A 139 9.00 -7.45 0.46
CA LEU A 139 8.72 -8.87 0.64
C LEU A 139 7.21 -9.06 0.83
N PRO A 140 6.58 -10.02 0.12
CA PRO A 140 5.22 -10.41 0.42
C PRO A 140 5.16 -10.97 1.84
N LEU A 141 4.08 -10.66 2.55
CA LEU A 141 3.74 -11.36 3.78
C LEU A 141 2.81 -12.50 3.40
N ASP A 142 3.17 -13.74 3.73
CA ASP A 142 2.44 -14.95 3.30
C ASP A 142 0.97 -14.96 3.76
N ALA A 143 0.67 -14.28 4.88
CA ALA A 143 -0.68 -14.12 5.40
C ALA A 143 -1.57 -13.18 4.55
N ILE A 144 -0.98 -12.33 3.71
CA ILE A 144 -1.73 -11.39 2.86
C ILE A 144 -2.02 -12.04 1.51
N THR A 145 -3.20 -12.64 1.43
CA THR A 145 -3.71 -13.15 0.15
C THR A 145 -4.02 -11.99 -0.81
N PRO A 146 -4.06 -12.24 -2.14
CA PRO A 146 -4.44 -11.21 -3.10
C PRO A 146 -5.79 -10.56 -2.77
N ASP A 147 -6.80 -11.34 -2.38
CA ASP A 147 -8.16 -10.83 -2.10
C ASP A 147 -8.22 -9.98 -0.84
N LEU A 148 -7.46 -10.36 0.20
CA LEU A 148 -7.30 -9.54 1.39
C LEU A 148 -6.58 -8.24 1.06
N GLY A 149 -5.50 -8.31 0.28
CA GLY A 149 -4.77 -7.14 -0.20
C GLY A 149 -5.68 -6.16 -0.97
N ARG A 150 -6.52 -6.65 -1.88
CA ARG A 150 -7.52 -5.86 -2.60
C ARG A 150 -8.49 -5.17 -1.63
N SER A 151 -9.09 -5.95 -0.73
CA SER A 151 -10.08 -5.44 0.23
C SER A 151 -9.50 -4.32 1.10
N ILE A 152 -8.25 -4.48 1.56
CA ILE A 152 -7.55 -3.47 2.35
C ILE A 152 -7.22 -2.22 1.54
N ILE A 153 -6.72 -2.36 0.31
CA ILE A 153 -6.38 -1.22 -0.56
C ILE A 153 -7.64 -0.41 -0.90
N GLU A 154 -8.75 -1.06 -1.23
CA GLU A 154 -10.03 -0.41 -1.49
C GLU A 154 -10.59 0.31 -0.25
N ALA A 155 -10.45 -0.29 0.94
CA ALA A 155 -10.83 0.36 2.19
C ALA A 155 -9.94 1.58 2.49
N ALA A 156 -8.62 1.45 2.32
CA ALA A 156 -7.64 2.52 2.55
C ALA A 156 -7.78 3.69 1.56
N HIS A 157 -8.18 3.41 0.32
CA HIS A 157 -8.40 4.43 -0.70
C HIS A 157 -9.70 5.22 -0.45
N ARG A 158 -10.80 4.52 -0.12
CA ARG A 158 -12.08 5.19 0.24
C ARG A 158 -11.97 6.06 1.48
N ALA A 159 -11.13 5.67 2.44
CA ALA A 159 -10.90 6.39 3.69
C ALA A 159 -10.22 7.76 3.52
N GLU A 160 -9.69 8.08 2.33
CA GLU A 160 -9.13 9.40 2.00
C GLU A 160 -10.16 10.33 1.34
N ALA A 161 -11.22 9.78 0.75
CA ALA A 161 -12.28 10.53 0.08
C ALA A 161 -13.41 10.97 1.04
N ALA A 162 -13.33 10.60 2.32
CA ALA A 162 -14.31 10.89 3.37
C ALA A 162 -13.70 11.78 4.46
#